data_AF-A0ABD2Q308-F1
#
_entry.id   AF-A0ABD2Q308-F1
#
_cell.length_a   1.000
_cell.length_b   1.000
_cell.length_c   1.000
_cell.angle_alpha   90.00
_cell.angle_beta   90.00
_cell.angle_gamma   90.00
#
_symmetry.space_group_name_H-M   'P 1'
#
loop_
_entity.id
_entity.type
_entity.pdbx_description
1 polymer ?
#
loop_
_entity_poly.entity_id
_entity_poly.type
_entity_poly.pdbx_seq_one_letter_code
_entity_poly.pdbx_strand_id
1 'polypeptide(L)'
;MQGKPIQCWVPQEFTHSWEEYSENLCWVQNTYFLAAPEPVPSSDEELKTVRYVSYYQWVAIVLAGQAMLSWVPYLLWRVGSKRLPILLKSAKEAAIPDRELRQKAISCLVATLEEQAECTARFRRTRSTLQRLFLTVQPNMRITLLFFLVRSCYVGNSIGQIYLMRNFIGSNSTTFGMDLLSSLLNGTDWQRTGNFPRVTYCTVHVRKMGQTKMAQ
;
A
#
# COMPACT_ATOMS: atom_id res chain seq x y z
N MET A 1 -23.66 -14.61 -19.28
CA MET A 1 -22.33 -14.28 -19.83
C MET A 1 -21.36 -14.18 -18.68
N GLN A 2 -20.61 -15.24 -18.40
CA GLN A 2 -19.54 -15.20 -17.39
C GLN A 2 -18.35 -14.48 -18.02
N GLY A 3 -18.00 -13.30 -17.48
CA GLY A 3 -16.87 -12.52 -18.00
C GLY A 3 -15.56 -13.21 -17.65
N LYS A 4 -14.82 -13.67 -18.67
CA LYS A 4 -13.42 -14.11 -18.52
C LYS A 4 -12.51 -12.89 -18.30
N PRO A 5 -11.43 -13.00 -17.50
CA PRO A 5 -10.54 -11.87 -17.22
C PRO A 5 -9.70 -11.43 -18.43
N ILE A 6 -9.45 -12.35 -19.37
CA ILE A 6 -8.73 -12.11 -20.63
C ILE A 6 -9.39 -12.91 -21.75
N GLN A 7 -9.42 -12.33 -22.96
CA GLN A 7 -9.81 -13.01 -24.19
C GLN A 7 -8.63 -12.92 -25.15
N CYS A 8 -8.21 -14.06 -25.70
CA CYS A 8 -7.09 -14.12 -26.62
C CYS A 8 -7.58 -14.24 -28.06
N TRP A 9 -6.95 -13.51 -28.98
CA TRP A 9 -7.11 -13.76 -30.41
C TRP A 9 -6.14 -14.85 -30.84
N VAL A 10 -6.65 -16.05 -31.10
CA VAL A 10 -5.87 -17.23 -31.50
C VAL A 10 -6.09 -17.58 -32.97
N PRO A 11 -5.15 -18.29 -33.64
CA PRO A 11 -5.33 -18.76 -35.00
C PRO A 11 -6.57 -19.66 -35.15
N GLN A 12 -7.17 -19.66 -36.34
CA GLN A 12 -8.40 -20.45 -36.60
C GLN A 12 -8.20 -21.96 -36.51
N GLU A 13 -6.97 -22.46 -36.53
CA GLU A 13 -6.65 -23.88 -36.41
C GLU A 13 -6.80 -24.41 -34.97
N PHE A 14 -6.88 -23.53 -33.98
CA PHE A 14 -6.97 -23.91 -32.57
C PHE A 14 -8.38 -24.41 -32.25
N THR A 15 -8.46 -25.58 -31.60
CA THR A 15 -9.74 -26.03 -31.03
C THR A 15 -10.11 -25.18 -29.82
N HIS A 16 -11.39 -25.17 -29.45
CA HIS A 16 -11.87 -24.43 -28.28
C HIS A 16 -11.11 -24.76 -26.98
N SER A 17 -10.70 -26.02 -26.79
CA SER A 17 -9.86 -26.42 -25.65
C SER A 17 -8.47 -25.79 -25.65
N TRP A 18 -7.87 -25.57 -26.83
CA TRP A 18 -6.58 -24.88 -26.96
C TRP A 18 -6.73 -23.38 -26.76
N GLU A 19 -7.86 -22.79 -27.16
CA GLU A 19 -8.19 -21.39 -26.86
C GLU A 19 -8.26 -21.17 -25.35
N GLU A 20 -9.04 -21.97 -24.63
CA GLU A 20 -9.15 -21.89 -23.16
C GLU A 20 -7.82 -22.15 -22.44
N TYR A 21 -7.01 -23.08 -22.95
CA TYR A 21 -5.66 -23.30 -22.42
C TYR A 21 -4.77 -22.07 -22.62
N SER A 22 -4.80 -21.47 -23.80
CA SER A 22 -4.00 -20.28 -24.14
C SER A 22 -4.42 -19.07 -23.31
N GLU A 23 -5.73 -18.87 -23.12
CA GLU A 23 -6.28 -17.83 -22.25
C GLU A 23 -5.79 -17.96 -20.81
N ASN A 24 -5.89 -19.18 -20.24
CA ASN A 24 -5.44 -19.44 -18.88
C ASN A 24 -3.92 -19.30 -18.73
N LEU A 25 -3.15 -19.77 -19.72
CA LEU A 25 -1.70 -19.64 -19.72
C LEU A 25 -1.28 -18.18 -19.79
N CYS A 26 -1.87 -17.39 -20.69
CA CYS A 26 -1.59 -15.96 -20.82
C CYS A 26 -2.10 -15.14 -19.63
N TRP A 27 -3.10 -15.63 -18.90
CA TRP A 27 -3.52 -14.99 -17.65
C TRP A 27 -2.50 -15.19 -16.53
N VAL A 28 -1.88 -16.38 -16.44
CA VAL A 28 -0.89 -16.71 -15.41
C VAL A 28 0.49 -16.16 -15.78
N GLN A 29 0.86 -16.22 -17.06
CA GLN A 29 2.11 -15.69 -17.58
C GLN A 29 2.03 -14.16 -17.72
N ASN A 30 3.14 -13.46 -17.49
CA ASN A 30 3.16 -12.02 -17.70
C ASN A 30 2.98 -11.71 -19.19
N THR A 31 2.10 -10.77 -19.51
CA THR A 31 1.94 -10.22 -20.85
C THR A 31 2.84 -9.00 -21.03
N TYR A 32 3.08 -8.58 -22.27
CA TYR A 32 3.87 -7.39 -22.57
C TYR A 32 3.13 -6.47 -23.53
N PHE A 33 3.49 -5.19 -23.50
CA PHE A 33 2.91 -4.17 -24.37
C PHE A 33 3.90 -3.80 -25.48
N LEU A 34 3.39 -3.70 -26.70
CA LEU A 34 4.09 -3.18 -27.86
C LEU A 34 3.31 -1.98 -28.40
N ALA A 35 4.02 -0.90 -28.72
CA ALA A 35 3.41 0.21 -29.42
C ALA A 35 3.16 -0.19 -30.89
N ALA A 36 2.11 0.35 -31.52
CA ALA A 36 1.68 -0.04 -32.86
C ALA A 36 2.74 -0.04 -33.99
N PRO A 37 3.81 0.80 -33.99
CA PRO A 37 4.85 0.73 -35.03
C PRO A 37 5.94 -0.31 -34.75
N GLU A 38 5.98 -0.92 -33.57
CA GLU A 38 7.06 -1.84 -33.18
C GLU A 38 6.78 -3.27 -33.68
N PRO A 39 7.76 -3.93 -34.33
CA PRO A 39 7.59 -5.33 -34.74
C PRO A 39 7.49 -6.24 -33.52
N VAL A 40 6.75 -7.35 -33.67
CA VAL A 40 6.70 -8.39 -32.63
C VAL A 40 8.08 -9.04 -32.50
N PRO A 41 8.66 -9.12 -31.29
CA PRO A 41 9.97 -9.70 -31.09
C PRO A 41 9.95 -11.19 -31.42
N SER A 42 10.87 -11.63 -32.27
CA SER A 42 11.00 -13.05 -32.66
C SER A 42 12.06 -13.79 -31.85
N SER A 43 13.03 -13.07 -31.29
CA SER A 43 14.13 -13.67 -30.54
C SER A 43 13.93 -13.58 -29.02
N ASP A 44 14.43 -14.59 -28.31
CA ASP A 44 14.43 -14.62 -26.83
C ASP A 44 15.20 -13.44 -26.21
N GLU A 45 16.14 -12.84 -26.95
CA GLU A 45 16.89 -11.67 -26.49
C GLU A 45 16.06 -10.38 -26.56
N GLU A 46 15.32 -10.18 -27.65
CA GLU A 46 14.39 -9.05 -27.79
C GLU A 46 13.24 -9.16 -26.77
N LEU A 47 12.78 -10.37 -26.46
CA LEU A 47 11.73 -10.59 -25.48
C LEU A 47 12.12 -10.14 -24.05
N LYS A 48 13.43 -10.04 -23.75
CA LYS A 48 13.93 -9.55 -22.44
C LYS A 48 13.91 -8.04 -22.31
N THR A 49 13.91 -7.29 -23.42
CA THR A 49 13.94 -5.82 -23.40
C THR A 49 12.55 -5.21 -23.32
N VAL A 50 11.51 -6.00 -23.60
CA VAL A 50 10.12 -5.53 -23.61
C VAL A 50 9.61 -5.27 -22.20
N ARG A 51 8.72 -4.27 -22.08
CA ARG A 51 8.05 -3.94 -20.83
C ARG A 51 6.89 -4.91 -20.58
N TYR A 52 7.05 -5.73 -19.54
CA TYR A 52 5.99 -6.62 -19.06
C TYR A 52 4.96 -5.89 -18.21
N VAL A 53 3.71 -6.35 -18.31
CA VAL A 53 2.52 -5.81 -17.67
C VAL A 53 2.04 -6.84 -16.63
N SER A 54 2.63 -6.81 -15.43
CA SER A 54 2.29 -7.74 -14.34
C SER A 54 1.29 -7.16 -13.33
N TYR A 55 1.09 -5.84 -13.32
CA TYR A 55 0.35 -5.17 -12.25
C TYR A 55 -1.15 -5.56 -12.20
N TYR A 56 -1.78 -6.01 -13.30
CA TYR A 56 -3.19 -6.43 -13.28
C TYR A 56 -3.44 -7.66 -12.39
N GLN A 57 -2.46 -8.57 -12.31
CA GLN A 57 -2.56 -9.77 -11.48
C GLN A 57 -2.42 -9.43 -9.99
N TRP A 58 -1.52 -8.50 -9.66
CA TRP A 58 -1.11 -8.22 -8.28
C TRP A 58 -1.81 -7.03 -7.63
N VAL A 59 -2.60 -6.25 -8.39
CA VAL A 59 -3.21 -5.00 -7.92
C VAL A 59 -4.02 -5.20 -6.63
N ALA A 60 -4.84 -6.24 -6.55
CA ALA A 60 -5.69 -6.48 -5.38
C ALA A 60 -4.86 -6.77 -4.11
N ILE A 61 -3.80 -7.58 -4.24
CA ILE A 61 -2.92 -7.96 -3.14
C ILE A 61 -2.14 -6.73 -2.67
N VAL A 62 -1.60 -5.95 -3.60
CA VAL A 62 -0.85 -4.73 -3.30
C VAL A 62 -1.76 -3.72 -2.60
N LEU A 63 -2.96 -3.45 -3.12
CA LEU A 63 -3.91 -2.52 -2.50
C LEU A 63 -4.34 -2.97 -1.10
N ALA A 64 -4.53 -4.27 -0.87
CA ALA A 64 -4.80 -4.80 0.46
C ALA A 64 -3.61 -4.57 1.41
N GLY A 65 -2.39 -4.78 0.93
CA GLY A 65 -1.15 -4.43 1.65
C GLY A 65 -1.06 -2.94 1.98
N GLN A 66 -1.38 -2.06 1.03
CA GLN A 66 -1.40 -0.61 1.23
C GLN A 66 -2.42 -0.17 2.29
N ALA A 67 -3.60 -0.80 2.30
CA ALA A 67 -4.63 -0.57 3.32
C ALA A 67 -4.13 -1.01 4.71
N MET A 68 -3.50 -2.19 4.81
CA MET A 68 -2.93 -2.69 6.06
C MET A 68 -1.79 -1.79 6.58
N LEU A 69 -0.88 -1.35 5.70
CA LEU A 69 0.20 -0.40 6.03
C LEU A 69 -0.35 0.91 6.57
N SER A 70 -1.46 1.39 6.01
CA SER A 70 -2.14 2.61 6.48
C SER A 70 -2.79 2.47 7.85
N TRP A 71 -2.97 1.24 8.33
CA TRP A 71 -3.46 0.97 9.69
C TRP A 71 -2.34 1.00 10.75
N VAL A 72 -1.07 0.87 10.35
CA VAL A 72 0.08 0.82 11.27
C VAL A 72 0.19 2.08 12.14
N PRO A 73 0.12 3.33 11.60
CA PRO A 73 0.20 4.53 12.43
C PRO A 73 -0.95 4.64 13.44
N TYR A 74 -2.14 4.16 13.08
CA TYR A 74 -3.28 4.08 14.00
C TYR A 74 -3.02 3.08 15.13
N LEU A 75 -2.45 1.92 14.83
CA LEU A 75 -2.11 0.92 15.84
C LEU A 75 -1.03 1.44 16.79
N LEU A 76 0.00 2.11 16.27
CA LEU A 76 1.05 2.76 17.06
C LEU A 76 0.46 3.80 18.03
N TRP A 77 -0.48 4.63 17.55
CA TRP A 77 -1.20 5.56 18.42
C TRP A 77 -2.01 4.84 19.51
N ARG A 78 -2.74 3.79 19.14
CA ARG A 78 -3.60 3.03 20.06
C ARG A 78 -2.81 2.31 21.15
N VAL A 79 -1.68 1.70 20.79
CA VAL A 79 -0.80 0.98 21.73
C VAL A 79 0.03 1.94 22.57
N GLY A 80 0.55 3.03 21.97
CA GLY A 80 1.38 4.01 22.66
C GLY A 80 0.58 4.92 23.60
N SER A 81 -0.66 5.24 23.25
CA SER A 81 -1.50 6.15 24.04
C SER A 81 -2.37 5.45 25.06
N LYS A 82 -2.29 4.12 25.29
CA LYS A 82 -3.24 3.31 26.12
C LYS A 82 -3.90 4.01 27.33
N ARG A 83 -3.21 4.90 28.04
CA ARG A 83 -3.74 5.71 29.16
C ARG A 83 -4.64 6.90 28.75
N LEU A 84 -4.39 7.56 27.62
CA LEU A 84 -5.08 8.76 27.13
C LEU A 84 -6.54 8.52 26.64
N PRO A 85 -6.84 7.46 25.86
CA PRO A 85 -8.21 7.12 25.48
C PRO A 85 -9.08 6.72 26.68
N ILE A 86 -8.48 6.09 27.70
CA ILE A 86 -9.16 5.75 28.95
C ILE A 86 -9.53 7.04 29.69
N LEU A 87 -8.59 7.99 29.80
CA LEU A 87 -8.84 9.32 30.38
C LEU A 87 -9.95 10.09 29.62
N LEU A 88 -9.91 10.10 28.28
CA LEU A 88 -10.91 10.79 27.44
C LEU A 88 -12.28 10.10 27.46
N LYS A 89 -12.32 8.76 27.48
CA LYS A 89 -13.56 7.98 27.55
C LYS A 89 -14.21 8.13 28.93
N SER A 90 -13.44 8.03 30.01
CA SER A 90 -13.92 8.31 31.37
C SER A 90 -14.36 9.76 31.54
N ALA A 91 -13.68 10.73 30.92
CA ALA A 91 -14.09 12.14 30.95
C ALA A 91 -15.41 12.37 30.21
N LYS A 92 -15.60 11.71 29.06
CA LYS A 92 -16.84 11.77 28.28
C LYS A 92 -17.99 11.05 28.99
N GLU A 93 -17.73 9.90 29.61
CA GLU A 93 -18.70 9.15 30.41
C GLU A 93 -19.07 9.90 31.70
N ALA A 94 -18.14 10.66 32.27
CA ALA A 94 -18.44 11.54 33.40
C ALA A 94 -19.38 12.72 33.04
N ALA A 95 -19.51 13.05 31.76
CA ALA A 95 -20.44 14.06 31.24
C ALA A 95 -21.85 13.50 30.95
N ILE A 96 -22.06 12.18 31.05
CA ILE A 96 -23.37 11.53 30.88
C ILE A 96 -24.17 11.67 32.20
N PRO A 97 -25.50 11.86 32.16
CA PRO A 97 -26.31 12.13 33.36
C PRO A 97 -26.42 10.95 34.36
N ASP A 98 -25.96 9.75 34.00
CA ASP A 98 -26.07 8.56 34.86
C ASP A 98 -25.09 8.60 36.06
N ARG A 99 -25.63 8.55 37.28
CA ARG A 99 -24.91 8.91 38.52
C ARG A 99 -23.89 7.85 38.95
N GLU A 100 -24.24 6.58 38.80
CA GLU A 100 -23.42 5.42 39.17
C GLU A 100 -22.22 5.24 38.22
N LEU A 101 -22.47 5.34 36.91
CA LEU A 101 -21.45 5.22 35.88
C LEU A 101 -20.44 6.38 35.97
N ARG A 102 -20.94 7.60 36.20
CA ARG A 102 -20.12 8.81 36.39
C ARG A 102 -19.17 8.70 37.58
N GLN A 103 -19.63 8.20 38.74
CA GLN A 103 -18.76 8.08 39.91
C GLN A 103 -17.59 7.09 39.69
N LYS A 104 -17.84 5.98 38.98
CA LYS A 104 -16.79 5.01 38.62
C LYS A 104 -15.82 5.56 37.57
N ALA A 105 -16.32 6.32 36.59
CA ALA A 105 -15.49 6.97 35.59
C ALA A 105 -14.59 8.05 36.22
N ILE A 106 -15.14 8.86 37.14
CA ILE A 106 -14.40 9.92 37.86
C ILE A 106 -13.34 9.31 38.78
N SER A 107 -13.63 8.25 39.54
CA SER A 107 -12.63 7.64 40.44
C SER A 107 -11.43 7.06 39.68
N CYS A 108 -11.67 6.44 38.52
CA CYS A 108 -10.62 5.98 37.62
C CYS A 108 -9.79 7.17 37.05
N LEU A 109 -10.46 8.27 36.70
CA LEU A 109 -9.81 9.50 36.21
C LEU A 109 -8.90 10.15 37.27
N VAL A 110 -9.38 10.24 38.51
CA VAL A 110 -8.61 10.81 39.62
C VAL A 110 -7.37 9.98 39.91
N ALA A 111 -7.50 8.65 39.99
CA ALA A 111 -6.37 7.75 40.24
C ALA A 111 -5.28 7.86 39.15
N THR A 112 -5.69 7.99 37.88
CA THR A 112 -4.74 8.14 36.77
C THR A 112 -4.06 9.52 36.74
N LEU A 113 -4.77 10.59 37.11
CA LEU A 113 -4.19 11.93 37.23
C LEU A 113 -3.24 12.05 38.43
N GLU A 114 -3.54 11.38 39.54
CA GLU A 114 -2.69 11.34 40.73
C GLU A 114 -1.36 10.63 40.43
N GLU A 115 -1.40 9.48 39.74
CA GLU A 115 -0.19 8.77 39.28
C GLU A 115 0.67 9.66 38.35
N GLN A 116 0.04 10.44 37.46
CA GLN A 116 0.75 11.41 36.59
C GLN A 116 1.37 12.55 37.39
N ALA A 117 0.66 13.10 38.38
CA ALA A 117 1.15 14.17 39.24
C ALA A 117 2.33 13.71 40.10
N GLU A 118 2.27 12.50 40.65
CA GLU A 118 3.38 11.91 41.41
C GLU A 118 4.63 11.66 40.56
N CYS A 119 4.47 11.10 39.35
CA CYS A 119 5.60 10.93 38.43
C CYS A 119 6.26 12.27 38.09
N THR A 120 5.46 13.33 37.90
CA THR A 120 5.95 14.68 37.64
C THR A 120 6.67 15.28 38.86
N ALA A 121 6.15 15.05 40.06
CA ALA A 121 6.75 15.50 41.32
C ALA A 121 8.08 14.79 41.64
N ARG A 122 8.15 13.47 41.43
CA ARG A 122 9.38 12.66 41.56
C ARG A 122 10.46 13.15 40.61
N PHE A 123 10.10 13.40 39.35
CA PHE A 123 11.00 13.97 38.35
C PHE A 123 11.54 15.35 38.76
N ARG A 124 10.71 16.21 39.36
CA ARG A 124 11.12 17.55 39.80
C ARG A 124 12.12 17.52 40.98
N ARG A 125 12.16 16.43 41.75
CA ARG A 125 13.02 16.24 42.93
C ARG A 125 14.43 15.77 42.59
N THR A 126 14.60 15.00 41.51
CA THR A 126 15.92 14.51 41.03
C THR A 126 16.57 15.57 40.15
N ARG A 127 17.25 16.56 40.75
CA ARG A 127 17.80 17.74 40.08
C ARG A 127 19.33 17.76 40.08
N SER A 128 19.95 17.15 39.07
CA SER A 128 21.35 17.43 38.70
C SER A 128 21.43 18.04 37.28
N THR A 129 22.41 18.91 37.06
CA THR A 129 22.56 19.72 35.84
C THR A 129 22.96 18.89 34.62
N LEU A 130 23.67 17.79 34.84
CA LEU A 130 24.18 16.90 33.78
C LEU A 130 23.09 16.00 33.18
N GLN A 131 22.07 15.67 33.99
CA GLN A 131 20.90 14.88 33.58
C GLN A 131 19.86 15.71 32.79
N ARG A 132 20.09 17.02 32.68
CA ARG A 132 19.25 17.99 31.95
C ARG A 132 19.43 17.88 30.43
N LEU A 133 20.53 17.29 29.95
CA LEU A 133 20.88 17.28 28.51
C LEU A 133 20.50 15.98 27.80
N PHE A 134 20.59 14.82 28.44
CA PHE A 134 20.56 13.55 27.68
C PHE A 134 19.40 12.59 27.93
N LEU A 135 18.76 12.50 29.11
CA LEU A 135 18.01 11.25 29.39
C LEU A 135 16.73 11.33 30.23
N THR A 136 16.08 12.47 30.33
CA THR A 136 14.87 12.56 31.16
C THR A 136 13.80 13.41 30.47
N VAL A 137 13.01 12.76 29.63
CA VAL A 137 11.84 13.34 28.99
C VAL A 137 10.80 13.60 30.09
N GLN A 138 10.40 14.86 30.29
CA GLN A 138 9.29 15.17 31.20
C GLN A 138 8.08 14.27 30.87
N PRO A 139 7.31 13.79 31.86
CA PRO A 139 6.14 12.94 31.59
C PRO A 139 5.15 13.58 30.60
N ASN A 140 4.97 14.91 30.64
CA ASN A 140 4.17 15.67 29.66
C ASN A 140 4.80 15.73 28.25
N MET A 141 6.13 15.72 28.16
CA MET A 141 6.86 15.70 26.88
C MET A 141 6.80 14.33 26.21
N ARG A 142 6.58 13.24 26.97
CA ARG A 142 6.44 11.88 26.42
C ARG A 142 5.21 11.71 25.54
N ILE A 143 4.05 12.22 25.97
CA ILE A 143 2.80 12.15 25.17
C ILE A 143 2.91 13.05 23.94
N THR A 144 3.47 14.25 24.12
CA THR A 144 3.69 15.21 23.04
C THR A 144 4.64 14.65 21.98
N LEU A 145 5.76 14.04 22.40
CA LEU A 145 6.72 13.39 21.50
C LEU A 145 6.10 12.17 20.78
N LEU A 146 5.30 11.36 21.48
CA LEU A 146 4.56 10.26 20.85
C LEU A 146 3.57 10.78 19.78
N PHE A 147 2.88 11.88 20.04
CA PHE A 147 1.98 12.50 19.07
C PHE A 147 2.72 12.94 17.82
N PHE A 148 3.83 13.68 17.97
CA PHE A 148 4.65 14.09 16.83
C PHE A 148 5.22 12.89 16.07
N LEU A 149 5.73 11.87 16.77
CA LEU A 149 6.24 10.65 16.15
C LEU A 149 5.18 9.94 15.32
N VAL A 150 3.99 9.72 15.89
CA VAL A 150 2.88 9.10 15.17
C VAL A 150 2.47 9.93 13.95
N ARG A 151 2.39 11.27 14.09
CA ARG A 151 2.09 12.16 12.97
C ARG A 151 3.15 12.07 11.87
N SER A 152 4.42 12.03 12.23
CA SER A 152 5.52 11.78 11.29
C SER A 152 5.40 10.41 10.62
N CYS A 153 5.01 9.36 11.35
CA CYS A 153 4.74 8.04 10.76
C CYS A 153 3.55 8.06 9.78
N TYR A 154 2.50 8.86 10.02
CA TYR A 154 1.42 9.04 9.05
C TYR A 154 1.94 9.67 7.75
N VAL A 155 2.73 10.75 7.86
CA VAL A 155 3.33 11.41 6.70
C VAL A 155 4.27 10.46 5.95
N GLY A 156 5.14 9.75 6.68
CA GLY A 156 6.05 8.75 6.11
C GLY A 156 5.31 7.61 5.41
N ASN A 157 4.22 7.11 6.00
CA ASN A 157 3.38 6.10 5.36
C ASN A 157 2.76 6.66 4.07
N SER A 158 2.19 7.87 4.08
CA SER A 158 1.62 8.49 2.87
C SER A 158 2.66 8.64 1.75
N ILE A 159 3.88 9.07 2.06
CA ILE A 159 4.98 9.15 1.08
C ILE A 159 5.34 7.75 0.57
N GLY A 160 5.43 6.76 1.48
CA GLY A 160 5.69 5.37 1.15
C GLY A 160 4.63 4.77 0.21
N GLN A 161 3.34 5.07 0.42
CA GLN A 161 2.26 4.62 -0.44
C GLN A 161 2.42 5.15 -1.88
N ILE A 162 2.80 6.42 -2.03
CA ILE A 162 3.04 7.03 -3.35
C ILE A 162 4.23 6.36 -4.04
N TYR A 163 5.33 6.13 -3.31
CA TYR A 163 6.52 5.48 -3.86
C TYR A 163 6.26 4.02 -4.25
N LEU A 164 5.50 3.29 -3.44
CA LEU A 164 5.08 1.92 -3.72
C LEU A 164 4.29 1.87 -5.04
N MET A 165 3.33 2.78 -5.21
CA MET A 165 2.51 2.84 -6.42
C MET A 165 3.34 3.20 -7.66
N ARG A 166 4.31 4.14 -7.52
CA ARG A 166 5.27 4.47 -8.58
C ARG A 166 6.04 3.24 -9.04
N ASN A 167 6.61 2.50 -8.09
CA ASN A 167 7.40 1.32 -8.39
C ASN A 167 6.54 0.19 -8.98
N PHE A 168 5.33 0.01 -8.47
CA PHE A 168 4.41 -1.03 -8.92
C PHE A 168 3.96 -0.88 -10.38
N ILE A 169 3.66 0.34 -10.81
CA ILE A 169 3.33 0.62 -12.22
C ILE A 169 4.58 0.69 -13.10
N GLY A 170 5.75 0.94 -12.51
CA GLY A 170 7.01 1.16 -13.24
C GLY A 170 7.07 2.55 -13.90
N SER A 171 6.45 3.57 -13.29
CA SER A 171 6.54 4.94 -13.79
C SER A 171 7.81 5.62 -13.28
N ASN A 172 8.44 6.45 -14.12
CA ASN A 172 9.65 7.18 -13.74
C ASN A 172 9.34 8.35 -12.79
N SER A 173 8.17 8.97 -12.93
CA SER A 173 7.76 10.17 -12.18
C SER A 173 7.04 9.83 -10.86
N THR A 174 7.33 10.59 -9.80
CA THR A 174 6.60 10.53 -8.52
C THR A 174 5.20 11.16 -8.62
N THR A 175 5.01 12.08 -9.57
CA THR A 175 3.74 12.74 -9.92
C THR A 175 2.87 11.92 -10.87
N PHE A 176 3.07 10.61 -10.94
CA PHE A 176 2.39 9.71 -11.88
C PHE A 176 0.85 9.91 -11.93
N GLY A 177 0.20 10.13 -10.78
CA GLY A 177 -1.26 10.30 -10.75
C GLY A 177 -1.76 11.56 -11.48
N MET A 178 -1.02 12.67 -11.34
CA MET A 178 -1.36 13.93 -12.02
C MET A 178 -1.03 13.87 -13.50
N ASP A 179 0.09 13.25 -13.84
CA ASP A 179 0.52 13.05 -15.23
C ASP A 179 -0.49 12.16 -15.98
N LEU A 180 -0.97 11.10 -15.33
CA LEU A 180 -2.02 10.24 -15.88
C LEU A 180 -3.35 10.98 -16.05
N LEU A 181 -3.79 11.72 -15.03
CA LEU A 181 -5.07 12.44 -15.08
C LEU A 181 -5.07 13.52 -16.17
N SER A 182 -4.00 14.30 -16.27
CA SER A 182 -3.86 15.31 -17.32
C SER A 182 -3.81 14.68 -18.71
N SER A 183 -3.12 13.54 -18.86
CA SER A 183 -3.09 12.77 -20.11
C SER A 183 -4.48 12.29 -20.54
N LEU A 184 -5.29 11.81 -19.58
CA LEU A 184 -6.66 11.38 -19.83
C LEU A 184 -7.59 12.56 -20.19
N LEU A 185 -7.46 13.69 -19.49
CA LEU A 185 -8.24 14.90 -19.78
C LEU A 185 -7.90 15.49 -21.16
N ASN A 186 -6.64 15.38 -21.57
CA ASN A 186 -6.17 15.83 -22.89
C ASN A 186 -6.49 14.82 -24.01
N GLY A 187 -7.17 13.71 -23.70
CA GLY A 187 -7.53 12.68 -24.69
C GLY A 187 -6.35 11.90 -25.25
N THR A 188 -5.22 11.83 -24.54
CA THR A 188 -4.09 11.00 -24.98
C THR A 188 -4.31 9.53 -24.59
N ASP A 189 -4.38 8.67 -25.60
CA ASP A 189 -4.67 7.26 -25.40
C ASP A 189 -3.47 6.46 -24.88
N TRP A 190 -3.78 5.28 -24.31
CA TRP A 190 -2.81 4.28 -23.83
C TRP A 190 -1.83 3.83 -24.90
N GLN A 191 -2.21 3.90 -26.18
CA GLN A 191 -1.35 3.54 -27.31
C GLN A 191 -0.09 4.41 -27.39
N ARG A 192 -0.18 5.68 -26.99
CA ARG A 192 0.93 6.64 -27.04
C ARG A 192 1.71 6.70 -25.74
N THR A 193 1.02 6.56 -24.61
CA THR A 193 1.64 6.68 -23.28
C THR A 193 2.22 5.35 -22.79
N GLY A 194 1.75 4.21 -23.31
CA GLY A 194 2.09 2.87 -22.84
C GLY A 194 1.58 2.56 -21.42
N ASN A 195 0.79 3.46 -20.83
CA ASN A 195 0.21 3.29 -19.51
C ASN A 195 -1.17 2.66 -19.64
N PHE A 196 -1.42 1.59 -18.87
CA PHE A 196 -2.69 0.85 -18.87
C PHE A 196 -3.17 0.41 -20.27
N PRO A 197 -2.36 -0.35 -21.01
CA PRO A 197 -2.76 -0.88 -22.30
C PRO A 197 -3.95 -1.82 -22.16
N ARG A 198 -4.91 -1.68 -23.07
CA ARG A 198 -6.09 -2.55 -23.16
C ARG A 198 -5.82 -3.82 -23.98
N VAL A 199 -4.79 -3.77 -24.82
CA VAL A 199 -4.35 -4.87 -25.67
C VAL A 199 -2.89 -5.14 -25.36
N THR A 200 -2.57 -6.39 -25.07
CA THR A 200 -1.22 -6.87 -24.73
C THR A 200 -0.93 -8.15 -25.50
N TYR A 201 0.35 -8.44 -25.70
CA TYR A 201 0.82 -9.61 -26.38
C TYR A 201 1.31 -10.66 -25.37
N CYS A 202 1.16 -11.93 -25.74
CA CYS A 202 1.55 -13.09 -24.95
C CYS A 202 2.17 -14.12 -25.89
N THR A 203 3.35 -14.63 -25.53
CA THR A 203 4.04 -15.67 -26.29
C THR A 203 3.77 -17.03 -25.65
N VAL A 204 3.12 -17.92 -26.41
CA VAL A 204 2.82 -19.29 -25.99
C VAL A 204 3.80 -20.24 -26.65
N HIS A 205 4.63 -20.90 -25.84
CA HIS A 205 5.56 -21.92 -26.35
C HIS A 205 4.88 -23.29 -26.37
N VAL A 206 4.61 -23.80 -27.58
CA VAL A 206 4.06 -25.14 -27.76
C VAL A 206 5.19 -26.12 -28.03
N ARG A 207 5.33 -27.15 -27.17
CA ARG A 207 6.28 -28.25 -27.40
C ARG A 207 5.61 -29.33 -28.23
N LYS A 208 6.09 -29.55 -29.45
CA LYS A 208 5.69 -30.71 -30.27
C LYS A 208 6.59 -31.91 -29.94
N MET A 209 6.01 -33.07 -29.58
CA MET A 209 6.80 -34.29 -29.42
C MET A 209 7.43 -34.66 -30.76
N GLY A 210 8.77 -34.76 -30.80
CA GLY A 210 9.55 -35.17 -31.97
C GLY A 210 10.52 -34.13 -32.55
N GLN A 211 10.59 -32.91 -32.02
CA GLN A 211 11.59 -31.90 -32.46
C GLN A 211 12.83 -31.89 -31.56
N THR A 212 13.99 -32.24 -32.13
CA THR A 212 15.32 -32.17 -31.46
C THR A 212 15.96 -30.77 -31.51
N LYS A 213 15.25 -29.75 -32.05
CA LYS A 213 15.70 -28.35 -32.06
C LYS A 213 14.57 -27.44 -31.63
N MET A 214 14.89 -26.48 -30.75
CA MET A 214 14.01 -25.38 -30.34
C MET A 214 13.62 -24.60 -31.61
N ALA A 215 12.33 -24.44 -31.87
CA ALA A 215 11.84 -23.62 -32.98
C ALA A 215 12.18 -22.15 -32.71
N GLN A 216 12.90 -21.52 -33.65
CA GLN A 216 12.99 -20.07 -33.84
C GLN A 216 11.77 -19.58 -34.63
#